data_AF-A0A1B6DV83-F1
#
_entry.id   AF-A0A1B6DV83-F1
#
_cell.length_a   1.000
_cell.length_b   1.000
_cell.length_c   1.000
_cell.angle_alpha   90.00
_cell.angle_beta   90.00
_cell.angle_gamma   90.00
#
_symmetry.space_group_name_H-M   'P 1'
#
loop_
_entity.id
_entity.type
_entity.pdbx_description
1 polymer ?
#
loop_
_entity_poly.entity_id
_entity_poly.type
_entity_poly.pdbx_seq_one_letter_code
_entity_poly.pdbx_strand_id
1 'polypeptide(L)'
;IVKDMLSKGGYIYLLDLLFNSNVLEVKIKAAELLGRLYSDKLSGPRVRLALDKFLPSAITDALRESPSGSVQLLETNQENPELVWDEDSRKQVSVVIKNLTRRHYLAQKVNSNVDLKLPEKNVLGAQSKEIIVGGVYLRLFNNNPGWILRKPREFLSELLETCIKVNTKDPPNYELLEVVVSALLNLLQAHPNLADQVPAMGHIPRLCAQMSPRSSPHIPRTVIRILHQLATSEVCISTLSQINFLKPMKTAMQENSDIVNIGCDTMGRLFMCHKDQLVKQALDADLIPYLLSLLDGRLQGSEHAARSKALVVKALKSMCQNQAHGVAVSSLLEQSPVWASYSEQKHDLFITNTPTQGYLQGVPATAGYLTQGSSQPLPTSPPPIDKDDS
;
A
#
# COMPACT_ATOMS: atom_id res chain seq x y z
N ILE A 1 -37.34 11.74 -8.67
CA ILE A 1 -37.36 11.23 -7.27
C ILE A 1 -35.98 11.30 -6.61
N VAL A 2 -34.97 10.50 -7.02
CA VAL A 2 -33.64 10.50 -6.36
C VAL A 2 -32.99 11.89 -6.38
N LYS A 3 -32.98 12.55 -7.55
CA LYS A 3 -32.46 13.92 -7.72
C LYS A 3 -33.16 14.93 -6.80
N ASP A 4 -34.49 14.88 -6.71
CA ASP A 4 -35.27 15.79 -5.86
C ASP A 4 -35.07 15.51 -4.38
N MET A 5 -34.95 14.23 -4.00
CA MET A 5 -34.66 13.85 -2.63
C MET A 5 -33.27 14.36 -2.22
N LEU A 6 -32.28 14.26 -3.11
CA LEU A 6 -30.95 14.81 -2.86
C LEU A 6 -30.99 16.33 -2.76
N SER A 7 -31.64 17.03 -3.70
CA SER A 7 -31.68 18.50 -3.72
C SER A 7 -32.41 19.07 -2.50
N LYS A 8 -33.49 18.41 -2.06
CA LYS A 8 -34.26 18.83 -0.88
C LYS A 8 -33.66 18.35 0.44
N GLY A 9 -32.52 17.64 0.41
CA GLY A 9 -31.87 17.13 1.62
C GLY A 9 -32.58 15.95 2.28
N GLY A 10 -33.46 15.22 1.56
CA GLY A 10 -34.26 14.12 2.09
C GLY A 10 -33.45 12.99 2.76
N TYR A 11 -32.23 12.77 2.30
CA TYR A 11 -31.32 11.76 2.87
C TYR A 11 -30.92 12.05 4.31
N ILE A 12 -30.97 13.32 4.79
CA ILE A 12 -30.63 13.63 6.18
C ILE A 12 -31.68 13.11 7.16
N TYR A 13 -32.94 13.05 6.75
CA TYR A 13 -34.01 12.44 7.54
C TYR A 13 -33.84 10.92 7.61
N LEU A 14 -33.41 10.29 6.52
CA LEU A 14 -33.11 8.86 6.50
C LEU A 14 -31.91 8.54 7.40
N LEU A 15 -30.89 9.39 7.39
CA LEU A 15 -29.76 9.29 8.31
C LEU A 15 -30.19 9.47 9.78
N ASP A 16 -31.11 10.40 10.06
CA ASP A 16 -31.65 10.59 11.41
C ASP A 16 -32.44 9.35 11.88
N LEU A 17 -33.26 8.76 11.02
CA LEU A 17 -33.95 7.50 11.31
C LEU A 17 -32.96 6.34 11.52
N LEU A 18 -31.89 6.27 10.74
CA LEU A 18 -30.86 5.25 10.86
C LEU A 18 -30.12 5.32 12.20
N PHE A 19 -29.74 6.53 12.65
CA PHE A 19 -28.94 6.73 13.86
C PHE A 19 -29.77 6.88 15.14
N ASN A 20 -30.95 7.50 15.06
CA ASN A 20 -31.68 7.98 16.24
C ASN A 20 -33.03 7.28 16.46
N SER A 21 -33.44 6.34 15.60
CA SER A 21 -34.62 5.51 15.85
C SER A 21 -34.34 4.44 16.91
N ASN A 22 -35.32 4.16 17.76
CA ASN A 22 -35.28 3.05 18.72
C ASN A 22 -35.81 1.72 18.12
N VAL A 23 -36.35 1.77 16.90
CA VAL A 23 -36.97 0.60 16.23
C VAL A 23 -36.03 0.06 15.17
N LEU A 24 -35.55 -1.17 15.35
CA LEU A 24 -34.61 -1.84 14.46
C LEU A 24 -35.13 -1.91 13.01
N GLU A 25 -36.41 -2.25 12.84
CA GLU A 25 -37.02 -2.35 11.51
C GLU A 25 -36.97 -1.00 10.75
N VAL A 26 -37.20 0.11 11.46
CA VAL A 26 -37.10 1.46 10.88
C VAL A 26 -35.66 1.76 10.45
N LYS A 27 -34.66 1.38 11.26
CA LYS A 27 -33.25 1.55 10.89
C LYS A 27 -32.91 0.75 9.63
N ILE A 28 -33.35 -0.51 9.56
CA ILE A 28 -33.11 -1.38 8.39
C ILE A 28 -33.78 -0.79 7.15
N LYS A 29 -35.02 -0.32 7.24
CA LYS A 29 -35.72 0.30 6.11
C LYS A 29 -35.09 1.61 5.66
N ALA A 30 -34.60 2.42 6.60
CA ALA A 30 -33.82 3.62 6.27
C ALA A 30 -32.51 3.26 5.55
N ALA A 31 -31.78 2.25 6.04
CA ALA A 31 -30.58 1.72 5.39
C ALA A 31 -30.86 1.19 3.98
N GLU A 32 -31.93 0.40 3.79
CA GLU A 32 -32.36 -0.11 2.48
C GLU A 32 -32.61 1.03 1.48
N LEU A 33 -33.31 2.08 1.92
CA LEU A 33 -33.61 3.22 1.06
C LEU A 33 -32.34 4.01 0.72
N LEU A 34 -31.45 4.26 1.69
CA LEU A 34 -30.15 4.89 1.46
C LEU A 34 -29.29 4.09 0.47
N GLY A 35 -29.24 2.77 0.62
CA GLY A 35 -28.54 1.87 -0.31
C GLY A 35 -29.09 1.92 -1.73
N ARG A 36 -30.42 2.03 -1.89
CA ARG A 36 -31.07 2.22 -3.20
C ARG A 36 -30.77 3.58 -3.83
N LEU A 37 -30.77 4.66 -3.04
CA LEU A 37 -30.40 6.00 -3.52
C LEU A 37 -28.94 6.03 -3.98
N TYR A 38 -28.05 5.38 -3.24
CA TYR A 38 -26.65 5.24 -3.60
C TYR A 38 -26.45 4.40 -4.86
N SER A 39 -27.28 3.38 -5.09
CA SER A 39 -27.23 2.53 -6.29
C SER A 39 -27.80 3.18 -7.56
N ASP A 40 -28.34 4.40 -7.48
CA ASP A 40 -28.87 5.11 -8.66
C ASP A 40 -27.75 5.47 -9.66
N LYS A 41 -27.96 5.17 -10.95
CA LYS A 41 -26.92 5.33 -11.98
C LYS A 41 -26.49 6.79 -12.20
N LEU A 42 -27.40 7.74 -12.04
CA LEU A 42 -27.17 9.15 -12.38
C LEU A 42 -26.80 9.99 -11.15
N SER A 43 -27.51 9.77 -10.05
CA SER A 43 -27.41 10.57 -8.82
C SER A 43 -26.64 9.87 -7.70
N GLY A 44 -26.39 8.56 -7.82
CA GLY A 44 -25.70 7.74 -6.83
C GLY A 44 -24.32 8.29 -6.40
N PRO A 45 -23.45 8.74 -7.32
CA PRO A 45 -22.18 9.36 -6.95
C PRO A 45 -22.35 10.62 -6.08
N ARG A 46 -23.39 11.43 -6.33
CA ARG A 46 -23.68 12.61 -5.52
C ARG A 46 -24.26 12.25 -4.15
N VAL A 47 -25.06 11.19 -4.08
CA VAL A 47 -25.56 10.63 -2.81
C VAL A 47 -24.38 10.11 -1.98
N ARG A 48 -23.45 9.36 -2.59
CA ARG A 48 -22.23 8.87 -1.94
C ARG A 48 -21.45 10.01 -1.30
N LEU A 49 -21.15 11.05 -2.08
CA LEU A 49 -20.41 12.22 -1.59
C LEU A 49 -21.12 12.91 -0.41
N ALA A 50 -22.45 12.91 -0.38
CA ALA A 50 -23.22 13.47 0.72
C ALA A 50 -23.20 12.58 1.97
N LEU A 51 -23.20 11.24 1.81
CA LEU A 51 -23.11 10.28 2.92
C LEU A 51 -21.69 10.23 3.51
N ASP A 52 -20.65 10.30 2.68
CA ASP A 52 -19.24 10.28 3.08
C ASP A 52 -18.84 11.51 3.94
N LYS A 53 -19.71 12.53 4.03
CA LYS A 53 -19.57 13.64 5.01
C LYS A 53 -19.81 13.20 6.45
N PHE A 54 -20.61 12.15 6.65
CA PHE A 54 -21.05 11.67 7.97
C PHE A 54 -20.52 10.28 8.29
N LEU A 55 -20.36 9.42 7.26
CA LEU A 55 -20.04 8.01 7.42
C LEU A 55 -18.68 7.70 6.78
N PRO A 56 -17.90 6.76 7.36
CA PRO A 56 -16.77 6.16 6.67
C PRO A 56 -17.23 5.43 5.41
N SER A 57 -16.39 5.44 4.37
CA SER A 57 -16.71 4.82 3.06
C SER A 57 -17.10 3.34 3.19
N ALA A 58 -16.47 2.59 4.11
CA ALA A 58 -16.81 1.20 4.37
C ALA A 58 -18.26 1.00 4.85
N ILE A 59 -18.79 1.93 5.66
CA ILE A 59 -20.19 1.89 6.11
C ILE A 59 -21.11 2.33 4.96
N THR A 60 -20.74 3.35 4.19
CA THR A 60 -21.49 3.78 3.00
C THR A 60 -21.62 2.64 1.98
N ASP A 61 -20.56 1.89 1.75
CA ASP A 61 -20.57 0.74 0.85
C ASP A 61 -21.36 -0.43 1.45
N ALA A 62 -21.30 -0.67 2.77
CA ALA A 62 -22.13 -1.66 3.46
C ALA A 62 -23.64 -1.36 3.35
N LEU A 63 -24.05 -0.08 3.39
CA LEU A 63 -25.45 0.33 3.17
C LEU A 63 -25.98 -0.14 1.80
N ARG A 64 -25.08 -0.24 0.80
CA ARG A 64 -25.41 -0.73 -0.55
C ARG A 64 -25.49 -2.24 -0.63
N GLU A 65 -24.51 -2.92 -0.04
CA GLU A 65 -24.29 -4.35 -0.17
C GLU A 65 -25.21 -5.16 0.76
N SER A 66 -25.36 -4.72 2.01
CA SER A 66 -26.16 -5.40 3.03
C SER A 66 -26.75 -4.40 4.03
N PRO A 67 -27.98 -3.90 3.79
CA PRO A 67 -28.64 -2.93 4.68
C PRO A 67 -28.77 -3.43 6.12
N SER A 68 -29.14 -4.69 6.35
CA SER A 68 -29.22 -5.27 7.70
C SER A 68 -27.85 -5.38 8.36
N GLY A 69 -26.83 -5.84 7.62
CA GLY A 69 -25.45 -5.90 8.12
C GLY A 69 -24.88 -4.52 8.42
N SER A 70 -25.26 -3.49 7.66
CA SER A 70 -24.82 -2.11 7.89
C SER A 70 -25.35 -1.55 9.22
N VAL A 71 -26.56 -1.92 9.65
CA VAL A 71 -27.10 -1.51 10.95
C VAL A 71 -26.34 -2.17 12.09
N GLN A 72 -26.02 -3.46 11.98
CA GLN A 72 -25.20 -4.16 12.97
C GLN A 72 -23.78 -3.56 13.05
N LEU A 73 -23.19 -3.26 11.89
CA LEU A 73 -21.91 -2.57 11.79
C LEU A 73 -21.95 -1.20 12.47
N LEU A 74 -23.02 -0.44 12.25
CA LEU A 74 -23.23 0.85 12.88
C LEU A 74 -23.36 0.76 14.40
N GLU A 75 -23.72 -0.38 14.98
CA GLU A 75 -23.86 -0.56 16.43
C GLU A 75 -22.61 -1.18 17.09
N THR A 76 -21.69 -1.73 16.29
CA THR A 76 -20.51 -2.47 16.77
C THR A 76 -19.25 -1.62 16.69
N ASN A 77 -18.35 -1.74 17.67
CA ASN A 77 -17.00 -1.15 17.59
C ASN A 77 -16.16 -1.89 16.54
N GLN A 78 -15.48 -1.14 15.68
CA GLN A 78 -14.58 -1.67 14.67
C GLN A 78 -13.31 -0.83 14.64
N GLU A 79 -12.16 -1.46 14.74
CA GLU A 79 -10.86 -0.83 14.50
C GLU A 79 -10.04 -1.76 13.59
N ASN A 80 -9.99 -1.41 12.31
CA ASN A 80 -9.23 -2.12 11.30
C ASN A 80 -8.69 -1.15 10.23
N PRO A 81 -7.81 -1.59 9.32
CA PRO A 81 -7.20 -0.70 8.32
C PRO A 81 -8.17 0.08 7.44
N GLU A 82 -9.42 -0.36 7.25
CA GLU A 82 -10.42 0.32 6.39
C GLU A 82 -11.53 1.02 7.18
N LEU A 83 -11.61 0.80 8.50
CA LEU A 83 -12.65 1.37 9.35
C LEU A 83 -12.16 1.56 10.79
N VAL A 84 -12.21 2.81 11.24
CA VAL A 84 -12.19 3.17 12.66
C VAL A 84 -13.56 3.71 13.03
N TRP A 85 -14.30 2.95 13.84
CA TRP A 85 -15.67 3.24 14.24
C TRP A 85 -15.90 2.80 15.68
N ASP A 86 -15.96 3.77 16.58
CA ASP A 86 -16.14 3.56 18.01
C ASP A 86 -17.42 4.24 18.53
N GLU A 87 -17.65 4.10 19.84
CA GLU A 87 -18.82 4.67 20.49
C GLU A 87 -18.85 6.20 20.42
N ASP A 88 -17.69 6.84 20.49
CA ASP A 88 -17.58 8.30 20.44
C ASP A 88 -17.89 8.83 19.04
N SER A 89 -17.37 8.17 17.99
CA SER A 89 -17.70 8.45 16.58
C SER A 89 -19.20 8.31 16.33
N ARG A 90 -19.82 7.24 16.86
CA ARG A 90 -21.28 7.01 16.77
C ARG A 90 -22.08 8.14 17.41
N LYS A 91 -21.72 8.51 18.65
CA LYS A 91 -22.38 9.59 19.40
C LYS A 91 -22.23 10.92 18.68
N GLN A 92 -21.02 11.25 18.21
CA GLN A 92 -20.74 12.48 17.50
C GLN A 92 -21.59 12.60 16.23
N VAL A 93 -21.62 11.55 15.40
CA VAL A 93 -22.39 11.51 14.15
C VAL A 93 -23.89 11.58 14.44
N SER A 94 -24.40 10.83 15.43
CA SER A 94 -25.80 10.87 15.87
C SER A 94 -26.25 12.29 16.26
N VAL A 95 -25.47 12.98 17.10
CA VAL A 95 -25.77 14.35 17.56
C VAL A 95 -25.74 15.35 16.39
N VAL A 96 -24.74 15.26 15.52
CA VAL A 96 -24.61 16.16 14.36
C VAL A 96 -25.77 15.98 13.39
N ILE A 97 -26.13 14.73 13.06
CA ILE A 97 -27.27 14.43 12.19
C ILE A 97 -28.55 14.97 12.80
N LYS A 98 -28.83 14.66 14.08
CA LYS A 98 -30.05 15.12 14.77
C LYS A 98 -30.20 16.64 14.74
N ASN A 99 -29.12 17.36 15.03
CA ASN A 99 -29.10 18.83 15.00
C ASN A 99 -29.26 19.39 13.59
N LEU A 100 -28.63 18.77 12.58
CA LEU A 100 -28.75 19.19 11.19
C LEU A 100 -30.17 18.95 10.65
N THR A 101 -30.75 17.77 10.92
CA THR A 101 -32.13 17.42 10.57
C THR A 101 -33.13 18.40 11.18
N ARG A 102 -32.99 18.71 12.47
CA ARG A 102 -33.87 19.68 13.15
C ARG A 102 -33.76 21.08 12.53
N ARG A 103 -32.55 21.57 12.27
CA ARG A 103 -32.34 22.88 11.64
C ARG A 103 -32.93 22.92 10.23
N HIS A 104 -32.71 21.88 9.44
CA HIS A 104 -33.23 21.78 8.07
C HIS A 104 -34.75 21.73 8.06
N TYR A 105 -35.36 20.95 8.96
CA TYR A 105 -36.82 20.89 9.10
C TYR A 105 -37.44 22.24 9.46
N LEU A 106 -36.84 22.97 10.41
CA LEU A 106 -37.33 24.30 10.78
C LEU A 106 -37.20 25.30 9.62
N ALA A 107 -36.11 25.23 8.85
CA ALA A 107 -35.94 26.05 7.66
C ALA A 107 -36.96 25.70 6.56
N GLN A 108 -37.24 24.40 6.36
CA GLN A 108 -38.22 23.92 5.38
C GLN A 108 -39.65 24.36 5.69
N LYS A 109 -40.00 24.51 6.98
CA LYS A 109 -41.30 25.09 7.39
C LYS A 109 -41.49 26.52 6.90
N VAL A 110 -40.41 27.30 6.80
CA VAL A 110 -40.43 28.70 6.34
C VAL A 110 -40.32 28.76 4.82
N ASN A 111 -39.46 27.93 4.22
CA ASN A 111 -39.27 27.83 2.78
C ASN A 111 -39.11 26.36 2.36
N SER A 112 -40.10 25.82 1.65
CA SER A 112 -40.10 24.41 1.19
C SER A 112 -38.97 24.07 0.23
N ASN A 113 -38.32 25.08 -0.36
CA ASN A 113 -37.23 24.94 -1.33
C ASN A 113 -35.86 25.34 -0.74
N VAL A 114 -35.71 25.36 0.59
CA VAL A 114 -34.42 25.65 1.21
C VAL A 114 -33.39 24.54 0.93
N ASP A 115 -32.19 24.95 0.55
CA ASP A 115 -31.07 24.04 0.34
C ASP A 115 -30.47 23.56 1.66
N LEU A 116 -30.13 22.26 1.73
CA LEU A 116 -29.46 21.67 2.88
C LEU A 116 -28.01 22.16 2.96
N LYS A 117 -27.68 22.87 4.04
CA LYS A 117 -26.30 23.31 4.32
C LYS A 117 -25.52 22.20 5.01
N LEU A 118 -24.69 21.49 4.24
CA LEU A 118 -23.79 20.45 4.76
C LEU A 118 -22.62 21.04 5.56
N PRO A 119 -22.03 20.28 6.49
CA PRO A 119 -20.76 20.64 7.12
C PRO A 119 -19.64 20.82 6.07
N GLU A 120 -18.79 21.83 6.26
CA GLU A 120 -17.66 22.09 5.36
C GLU A 120 -16.65 20.93 5.40
N LYS A 121 -16.29 20.48 6.60
CA LYS A 121 -15.42 19.33 6.86
C LYS A 121 -16.24 18.08 7.17
N ASN A 122 -15.65 16.92 6.94
CA ASN A 122 -16.24 15.65 7.35
C ASN A 122 -16.41 15.62 8.88
N VAL A 123 -17.52 15.03 9.34
CA VAL A 123 -17.85 14.98 10.77
C VAL A 123 -16.82 14.13 11.53
N LEU A 124 -16.40 13.03 10.91
CA LEU A 124 -15.41 12.11 11.44
C LEU A 124 -14.00 12.55 11.06
N GLY A 125 -13.04 12.36 11.97
CA GLY A 125 -11.62 12.60 11.71
C GLY A 125 -11.20 14.07 11.67
N ALA A 126 -12.08 15.03 11.92
CA ALA A 126 -11.76 16.47 11.90
C ALA A 126 -10.63 16.90 12.86
N GLN A 127 -10.34 16.08 13.89
CA GLN A 127 -9.25 16.27 14.85
C GLN A 127 -8.27 15.09 14.90
N SER A 128 -8.44 14.08 14.03
CA SER A 128 -7.57 12.89 14.05
C SER A 128 -6.20 13.24 13.45
N LYS A 129 -5.13 12.84 14.15
CA LYS A 129 -3.75 12.89 13.63
C LYS A 129 -3.41 11.68 12.75
N GLU A 130 -4.38 10.82 12.46
CA GLU A 130 -4.16 9.62 11.67
C GLU A 130 -3.91 9.94 10.20
N ILE A 131 -2.97 9.20 9.61
CA ILE A 131 -2.62 9.31 8.19
C ILE A 131 -3.50 8.32 7.43
N ILE A 132 -4.35 8.85 6.56
CA ILE A 132 -5.28 8.09 5.73
C ILE A 132 -4.90 8.29 4.26
N VAL A 133 -4.74 7.19 3.52
CA VAL A 133 -4.49 7.18 2.06
C VAL A 133 -5.41 6.14 1.44
N GLY A 134 -6.15 6.46 0.40
CA GLY A 134 -7.09 5.53 -0.24
C GLY A 134 -8.24 5.08 0.66
N GLY A 135 -8.56 5.84 1.72
CA GLY A 135 -9.50 5.41 2.76
C GLY A 135 -8.92 4.37 3.73
N VAL A 136 -7.61 4.11 3.70
CA VAL A 136 -6.93 3.16 4.57
C VAL A 136 -6.10 3.89 5.62
N TYR A 137 -6.26 3.49 6.89
CA TYR A 137 -5.51 4.00 8.03
C TYR A 137 -4.12 3.36 8.07
N LEU A 138 -3.07 4.11 7.72
CA LEU A 138 -1.74 3.55 7.51
C LEU A 138 -1.12 2.94 8.76
N ARG A 139 -1.40 3.50 9.95
CA ARG A 139 -0.95 2.94 11.24
C ARG A 139 -1.48 1.52 11.42
N LEU A 140 -2.78 1.33 11.22
CA LEU A 140 -3.45 0.04 11.38
C LEU A 140 -3.01 -0.95 10.31
N PHE A 141 -2.89 -0.49 9.06
CA PHE A 141 -2.39 -1.34 7.98
C PHE A 141 -0.96 -1.81 8.20
N ASN A 142 -0.05 -0.93 8.62
CA ASN A 142 1.33 -1.30 8.90
C ASN A 142 1.47 -2.29 10.07
N ASN A 143 0.55 -2.23 11.04
CA ASN A 143 0.51 -3.20 12.14
C ASN A 143 -0.14 -4.53 11.72
N ASN A 144 -0.92 -4.56 10.65
CA ASN A 144 -1.52 -5.78 10.09
C ASN A 144 -1.45 -5.82 8.55
N PRO A 145 -0.25 -6.05 7.97
CA PRO A 145 -0.05 -6.08 6.51
C PRO A 145 -0.85 -7.15 5.77
N GLY A 146 -1.27 -8.22 6.46
CA GLY A 146 -2.04 -9.31 5.88
C GLY A 146 -3.54 -9.00 5.73
N TRP A 147 -3.99 -7.79 6.08
CA TRP A 147 -5.38 -7.40 5.94
C TRP A 147 -5.82 -7.40 4.47
N ILE A 148 -6.87 -8.16 4.17
CA ILE A 148 -7.44 -8.24 2.82
C ILE A 148 -8.27 -6.99 2.55
N LEU A 149 -7.65 -6.03 1.86
CA LEU A 149 -8.30 -4.78 1.45
C LEU A 149 -9.38 -5.04 0.41
N ARG A 150 -10.48 -4.27 0.45
CA ARG A 150 -11.53 -4.33 -0.58
C ARG A 150 -11.04 -3.79 -1.93
N LYS A 151 -10.19 -2.77 -1.90
CA LYS A 151 -9.72 -2.05 -3.10
C LYS A 151 -8.20 -1.88 -3.14
N PRO A 152 -7.42 -2.99 -3.17
CA PRO A 152 -5.97 -2.94 -3.07
C PRO A 152 -5.31 -2.17 -4.22
N ARG A 153 -5.91 -2.17 -5.42
CA ARG A 153 -5.40 -1.43 -6.58
C ARG A 153 -5.54 0.08 -6.43
N GLU A 154 -6.69 0.56 -5.94
CA GLU A 154 -6.89 1.99 -5.66
C GLU A 154 -5.92 2.44 -4.57
N PHE A 155 -5.79 1.65 -3.49
CA PHE A 155 -4.84 1.93 -2.42
C PHE A 155 -3.38 1.99 -2.90
N LEU A 156 -2.95 1.04 -3.74
CA LEU A 156 -1.61 1.04 -4.34
C LEU A 156 -1.34 2.32 -5.14
N SER A 157 -2.28 2.72 -6.00
CA SER A 157 -2.14 3.93 -6.82
C SER A 157 -2.07 5.18 -5.94
N GLU A 158 -2.90 5.27 -4.90
CA GLU A 158 -2.89 6.40 -3.98
C GLU A 158 -1.63 6.45 -3.11
N LEU A 159 -1.08 5.31 -2.68
CA LEU A 159 0.20 5.25 -1.96
C LEU A 159 1.36 5.73 -2.84
N LEU A 160 1.43 5.27 -4.09
CA LEU A 160 2.46 5.69 -5.04
C LEU A 160 2.37 7.19 -5.32
N GLU A 161 1.15 7.69 -5.57
CA GLU A 161 0.92 9.12 -5.81
C GLU A 161 1.23 9.97 -4.58
N THR A 162 0.87 9.50 -3.38
CA THR A 162 1.18 10.19 -2.11
C THR A 162 2.68 10.22 -1.86
N CYS A 163 3.39 9.11 -2.10
CA CYS A 163 4.85 9.06 -2.00
C CYS A 163 5.50 10.08 -2.94
N ILE A 164 5.06 10.14 -4.20
CA ILE A 164 5.57 11.11 -5.17
C ILE A 164 5.32 12.55 -4.67
N LYS A 165 4.10 12.85 -4.23
CA LYS A 165 3.73 14.18 -3.71
C LYS A 165 4.57 14.60 -2.50
N VAL A 166 4.78 13.69 -1.54
CA VAL A 166 5.55 13.98 -0.32
C VAL A 166 7.02 14.23 -0.67
N ASN A 167 7.60 13.46 -1.59
CA ASN A 167 8.97 13.64 -2.07
C ASN A 167 9.20 14.97 -2.80
N THR A 168 8.17 15.52 -3.47
CA THR A 168 8.27 16.80 -4.20
C THR A 168 8.02 18.03 -3.33
N LYS A 169 7.55 17.88 -2.09
CA LYS A 169 7.33 19.01 -1.18
C LYS A 169 8.66 19.50 -0.64
N ASP A 170 8.78 20.82 -0.47
CA ASP A 170 9.96 21.47 0.10
C ASP A 170 9.58 22.24 1.38
N PRO A 171 10.04 21.82 2.58
CA PRO A 171 10.79 20.60 2.85
C PRO A 171 9.91 19.33 2.81
N PRO A 172 10.47 18.17 2.46
CA PRO A 172 9.73 16.91 2.49
C PRO A 172 9.47 16.46 3.93
N ASN A 173 8.27 15.95 4.20
CA ASN A 173 7.93 15.39 5.51
C ASN A 173 8.41 13.93 5.58
N TYR A 174 9.58 13.73 6.22
CA TYR A 174 10.22 12.41 6.31
C TYR A 174 9.44 11.40 7.16
N GLU A 175 8.77 11.82 8.22
CA GLU A 175 7.96 10.94 9.06
C GLU A 175 6.76 10.39 8.26
N LEU A 176 6.05 11.27 7.56
CA LEU A 176 4.96 10.88 6.68
C LEU A 176 5.46 9.97 5.55
N LEU A 177 6.63 10.28 4.98
CA LEU A 177 7.23 9.48 3.93
C LEU A 177 7.51 8.06 4.40
N GLU A 178 8.15 7.88 5.55
CA GLU A 178 8.45 6.55 6.09
C GLU A 178 7.19 5.73 6.37
N VAL A 179 6.12 6.35 6.89
CA VAL A 179 4.83 5.66 7.11
C VAL A 179 4.20 5.20 5.80
N VAL A 180 4.18 6.08 4.77
CA VAL A 180 3.61 5.78 3.44
C VAL A 180 4.43 4.71 2.72
N VAL A 181 5.75 4.80 2.75
CA VAL A 181 6.66 3.85 2.10
C VAL A 181 6.57 2.49 2.79
N SER A 182 6.52 2.45 4.12
CA SER A 182 6.32 1.20 4.86
C SER A 182 5.01 0.53 4.46
N ALA A 183 3.92 1.29 4.33
CA ALA A 183 2.63 0.76 3.86
C ALA A 183 2.70 0.24 2.42
N LEU A 184 3.38 0.95 1.52
CA LEU A 184 3.57 0.51 0.15
C LEU A 184 4.37 -0.80 0.05
N LEU A 185 5.47 -0.91 0.80
CA LEU A 185 6.28 -2.12 0.83
C LEU A 185 5.51 -3.30 1.44
N ASN A 186 4.82 -3.07 2.55
CA ASN A 186 3.95 -4.07 3.20
C ASN A 186 2.86 -4.58 2.25
N LEU A 187 2.20 -3.69 1.51
CA LEU A 187 1.17 -4.06 0.53
C LEU A 187 1.74 -4.94 -0.60
N LEU A 188 2.87 -4.53 -1.18
CA LEU A 188 3.50 -5.27 -2.28
C LEU A 188 4.13 -6.60 -1.81
N GLN A 189 4.51 -6.70 -0.54
CA GLN A 189 5.00 -7.94 0.05
C GLN A 189 3.86 -8.92 0.35
N ALA A 190 2.74 -8.44 0.89
CA ALA A 190 1.56 -9.25 1.16
C ALA A 190 0.86 -9.71 -0.12
N HIS A 191 0.87 -8.88 -1.17
CA HIS A 191 0.22 -9.15 -2.45
C HIS A 191 1.14 -8.86 -3.65
N PRO A 192 2.12 -9.73 -3.95
CA PRO A 192 3.10 -9.52 -5.03
C PRO A 192 2.48 -9.30 -6.42
N ASN A 193 1.33 -9.93 -6.69
CA ASN A 193 0.59 -9.81 -7.95
C ASN A 193 0.14 -8.37 -8.27
N LEU A 194 0.10 -7.48 -7.26
CA LEU A 194 -0.21 -6.08 -7.48
C LEU A 194 0.94 -5.32 -8.17
N ALA A 195 2.18 -5.78 -8.02
CA ALA A 195 3.35 -5.16 -8.63
C ALA A 195 3.22 -5.11 -10.16
N ASP A 196 2.67 -6.15 -10.79
CA ASP A 196 2.48 -6.24 -12.25
C ASP A 196 1.59 -5.12 -12.82
N GLN A 197 0.76 -4.49 -11.97
CA GLN A 197 -0.15 -3.42 -12.37
C GLN A 197 0.51 -2.04 -12.30
N VAL A 198 1.63 -1.89 -11.59
CA VAL A 198 2.32 -0.61 -11.37
C VAL A 198 2.80 0.04 -12.68
N PRO A 199 3.36 -0.69 -13.66
CA PRO A 199 3.73 -0.14 -14.96
C PRO A 199 2.61 0.61 -15.66
N ALA A 200 1.40 0.05 -15.68
CA ALA A 200 0.24 0.64 -16.34
C ALA A 200 -0.24 1.94 -15.69
N MET A 201 0.15 2.20 -14.43
CA MET A 201 -0.17 3.44 -13.72
C MET A 201 0.79 4.59 -14.04
N GLY A 202 1.94 4.33 -14.69
CA GLY A 202 2.90 5.36 -15.07
C GLY A 202 3.67 6.01 -13.90
N HIS A 203 3.65 5.41 -12.71
CA HIS A 203 4.33 5.95 -11.53
C HIS A 203 5.85 5.67 -11.53
N ILE A 204 6.32 4.61 -12.19
CA ILE A 204 7.75 4.19 -12.17
C ILE A 204 8.68 5.31 -12.70
N PRO A 205 8.47 5.89 -13.90
CA PRO A 205 9.33 6.98 -14.39
C PRO A 205 9.34 8.19 -13.45
N ARG A 206 8.18 8.51 -12.86
CA ARG A 206 8.03 9.64 -11.93
C ARG A 206 8.81 9.42 -10.65
N LEU A 207 8.82 8.20 -10.09
CA LEU A 207 9.64 7.84 -8.94
C LEU A 207 11.14 7.92 -9.27
N CYS A 208 11.57 7.37 -10.40
CA CYS A 208 12.97 7.41 -10.81
C CYS A 208 13.48 8.86 -11.01
N ALA A 209 12.65 9.75 -11.54
CA ALA A 209 12.98 11.15 -11.73
C ALA A 209 13.25 11.92 -10.42
N GLN A 210 12.81 11.41 -9.27
CA GLN A 210 13.04 12.03 -7.96
C GLN A 210 14.46 11.82 -7.42
N MET A 211 15.20 10.86 -7.97
CA MET A 211 16.62 10.63 -7.64
C MET A 211 17.52 11.64 -8.34
N SER A 212 17.31 12.93 -8.08
CA SER A 212 18.15 14.02 -8.57
C SER A 212 19.36 14.23 -7.64
N PRO A 213 20.52 14.69 -8.15
CA PRO A 213 21.68 15.03 -7.33
C PRO A 213 21.42 16.13 -6.28
N ARG A 214 20.31 16.88 -6.43
CA ARG A 214 19.89 17.93 -5.48
C ARG A 214 18.90 17.44 -4.43
N SER A 215 18.45 16.18 -4.52
CA SER A 215 17.49 15.62 -3.58
C SER A 215 18.17 15.31 -2.25
N SER A 216 17.43 15.44 -1.14
CA SER A 216 17.93 15.01 0.17
C SER A 216 18.22 13.50 0.17
N PRO A 217 19.20 13.02 0.96
CA PRO A 217 19.65 11.61 0.94
C PRO A 217 18.53 10.60 1.29
N HIS A 218 17.50 11.05 2.01
CA HIS A 218 16.33 10.23 2.32
C HIS A 218 15.46 9.88 1.09
N ILE A 219 15.41 10.75 0.08
CA ILE A 219 14.57 10.53 -1.11
C ILE A 219 15.12 9.36 -1.95
N PRO A 220 16.40 9.33 -2.36
CA PRO A 220 16.96 8.17 -3.05
C PRO A 220 16.86 6.87 -2.25
N ARG A 221 17.02 6.93 -0.92
CA ARG A 221 16.83 5.77 -0.03
C ARG A 221 15.43 5.18 -0.18
N THR A 222 14.42 6.04 -0.10
CA THR A 222 13.02 5.64 -0.28
C THR A 222 12.75 5.07 -1.67
N VAL A 223 13.21 5.76 -2.72
CA VAL A 223 12.99 5.31 -4.10
C VAL A 223 13.65 3.96 -4.36
N ILE A 224 14.90 3.76 -3.91
CA ILE A 224 15.60 2.47 -4.07
C ILE A 224 14.88 1.34 -3.31
N ARG A 225 14.33 1.58 -2.12
CA ARG A 225 13.50 0.59 -1.40
C ARG A 225 12.25 0.20 -2.19
N ILE A 226 11.58 1.17 -2.82
CA ILE A 226 10.41 0.90 -3.66
C ILE A 226 10.82 0.11 -4.92
N LEU A 227 11.88 0.54 -5.61
CA LEU A 227 12.42 -0.14 -6.78
C LEU A 227 12.85 -1.58 -6.48
N HIS A 228 13.45 -1.80 -5.31
CA HIS A 228 13.83 -3.12 -4.82
C HIS A 228 12.64 -4.09 -4.76
N GLN A 229 11.51 -3.62 -4.23
CA GLN A 229 10.28 -4.40 -4.15
C GLN A 229 9.65 -4.60 -5.53
N LEU A 230 9.63 -3.57 -6.38
CA LEU A 230 9.12 -3.67 -7.75
C LEU A 230 9.96 -4.61 -8.64
N ALA A 231 11.27 -4.72 -8.38
CA ALA A 231 12.18 -5.64 -9.08
C ALA A 231 11.92 -7.13 -8.76
N THR A 232 10.89 -7.45 -7.99
CA THR A 232 10.37 -8.84 -7.88
C THR A 232 9.46 -9.23 -9.05
N SER A 233 8.91 -8.25 -9.78
CA SER A 233 8.05 -8.44 -10.95
C SER A 233 8.81 -8.20 -12.25
N GLU A 234 8.79 -9.16 -13.17
CA GLU A 234 9.42 -9.00 -14.48
C GLU A 234 8.75 -7.90 -15.35
N VAL A 235 7.45 -7.65 -15.14
CA VAL A 235 6.71 -6.58 -15.85
C VAL A 235 7.24 -5.20 -15.44
N CYS A 236 7.51 -5.01 -14.15
CA CYS A 236 8.18 -3.82 -13.63
C CYS A 236 9.59 -3.67 -14.18
N ILE A 237 10.38 -4.75 -14.22
CA ILE A 237 11.75 -4.74 -14.75
C ILE A 237 11.77 -4.33 -16.23
N SER A 238 10.81 -4.82 -17.01
CA SER A 238 10.69 -4.45 -18.42
C SER A 238 10.46 -2.95 -18.61
N THR A 239 9.64 -2.33 -17.74
CA THR A 239 9.42 -0.87 -17.74
C THR A 239 10.65 -0.11 -17.25
N LEU A 240 11.32 -0.61 -16.20
CA LEU A 240 12.55 -0.04 -15.68
C LEU A 240 13.68 -0.05 -16.72
N SER A 241 13.75 -1.09 -17.57
CA SER A 241 14.76 -1.20 -18.62
C SER A 241 14.70 -0.09 -19.67
N GLN A 242 13.53 0.55 -19.81
CA GLN A 242 13.31 1.67 -20.73
C GLN A 242 13.67 3.03 -20.12
N ILE A 243 13.94 3.09 -18.80
CA ILE A 243 14.17 4.33 -18.06
C ILE A 243 15.64 4.37 -17.61
N ASN A 244 16.33 5.49 -17.80
CA ASN A 244 17.73 5.66 -17.37
C ASN A 244 17.84 5.93 -15.86
N PHE A 245 17.60 4.92 -15.02
CA PHE A 245 17.64 5.08 -13.56
C PHE A 245 18.95 4.60 -12.90
N LEU A 246 19.77 3.79 -13.60
CA LEU A 246 21.00 3.20 -13.03
C LEU A 246 22.05 4.25 -12.65
N LYS A 247 22.20 5.32 -13.44
CA LYS A 247 23.14 6.41 -13.13
C LYS A 247 22.75 7.18 -11.85
N PRO A 248 21.51 7.69 -11.71
CA PRO A 248 21.02 8.23 -10.45
C PRO A 248 21.18 7.29 -9.25
N MET A 249 20.87 6.01 -9.45
CA MET A 249 20.98 4.99 -8.40
C MET A 249 22.43 4.78 -7.96
N LYS A 250 23.38 4.71 -8.90
CA LYS A 250 24.81 4.63 -8.60
C LYS A 250 25.28 5.83 -7.79
N THR A 251 24.94 7.05 -8.19
CA THR A 251 25.33 8.27 -7.46
C THR A 251 24.76 8.25 -6.04
N ALA A 252 23.50 7.87 -5.86
CA ALA A 252 22.89 7.75 -4.54
C ALA A 252 23.62 6.72 -3.66
N MET A 253 24.01 5.57 -4.21
CA MET A 253 24.78 4.54 -3.49
C MET A 253 26.23 4.96 -3.18
N GLN A 254 26.81 5.91 -3.93
CA GLN A 254 28.14 6.46 -3.63
C GLN A 254 28.09 7.43 -2.45
N GLU A 255 27.00 8.16 -2.29
CA GLU A 255 26.80 9.16 -1.24
C GLU A 255 26.31 8.53 0.08
N ASN A 256 25.58 7.41 0.02
CA ASN A 256 24.90 6.80 1.16
C ASN A 256 25.31 5.33 1.32
N SER A 257 26.04 5.01 2.39
CA SER A 257 26.58 3.65 2.63
C SER A 257 25.53 2.63 3.09
N ASP A 258 24.45 3.09 3.71
CA ASP A 258 23.33 2.31 4.23
C ASP A 258 22.48 1.67 3.12
N ILE A 259 22.33 2.35 1.98
CA ILE A 259 21.49 1.89 0.86
C ILE A 259 22.24 0.97 -0.12
N VAL A 260 23.57 0.86 0.01
CA VAL A 260 24.40 0.06 -0.90
C VAL A 260 23.93 -1.40 -0.94
N ASN A 261 23.58 -2.00 0.20
CA ASN A 261 23.12 -3.39 0.24
C ASN A 261 21.81 -3.61 -0.53
N ILE A 262 20.82 -2.73 -0.31
CA ILE A 262 19.53 -2.79 -0.98
C ILE A 262 19.72 -2.53 -2.48
N GLY A 263 20.59 -1.58 -2.83
CA GLY A 263 20.97 -1.30 -4.20
C GLY A 263 21.59 -2.51 -4.91
N CYS A 264 22.54 -3.19 -4.27
CA CYS A 264 23.17 -4.40 -4.79
C CYS A 264 22.17 -5.55 -4.98
N ASP A 265 21.26 -5.79 -4.03
CA ASP A 265 20.21 -6.81 -4.18
C ASP A 265 19.25 -6.46 -5.33
N THR A 266 18.85 -5.18 -5.43
CA THR A 266 18.03 -4.69 -6.54
C THR A 266 18.71 -4.92 -7.89
N MET A 267 20.00 -4.56 -8.02
CA MET A 267 20.78 -4.81 -9.24
C MET A 267 20.90 -6.30 -9.55
N GLY A 268 21.15 -7.14 -8.53
CA GLY A 268 21.16 -8.60 -8.68
C GLY A 268 19.88 -9.13 -9.33
N ARG A 269 18.72 -8.69 -8.86
CA ARG A 269 17.42 -9.09 -9.43
C ARG A 269 17.21 -8.55 -10.85
N LEU A 270 17.57 -7.30 -11.09
CA LEU A 270 17.41 -6.64 -12.39
C LEU A 270 18.20 -7.33 -13.50
N PHE A 271 19.48 -7.63 -13.26
CA PHE A 271 20.34 -8.22 -14.30
C PHE A 271 20.00 -9.69 -14.58
N MET A 272 19.46 -10.42 -13.61
CA MET A 272 18.99 -11.80 -13.79
C MET A 272 17.89 -11.95 -14.85
N CYS A 273 17.17 -10.89 -15.22
CA CYS A 273 16.17 -10.92 -16.28
C CYS A 273 16.75 -10.77 -17.70
N HIS A 274 18.08 -10.70 -17.83
CA HIS A 274 18.82 -10.70 -19.10
C HIS A 274 18.31 -9.68 -20.15
N LYS A 275 17.87 -8.48 -19.71
CA LYS A 275 17.42 -7.42 -20.63
C LYS A 275 18.62 -6.61 -21.14
N ASP A 276 18.81 -6.57 -22.46
CA ASP A 276 19.93 -5.87 -23.13
C ASP A 276 20.01 -4.38 -22.78
N GLN A 277 18.87 -3.72 -22.68
CA GLN A 277 18.78 -2.30 -22.36
C GLN A 277 19.37 -1.98 -20.98
N LEU A 278 19.19 -2.88 -19.99
CA LEU A 278 19.77 -2.68 -18.65
C LEU A 278 21.30 -2.79 -18.69
N VAL A 279 21.84 -3.73 -19.45
CA VAL A 279 23.29 -3.91 -19.59
C VAL A 279 23.91 -2.70 -20.32
N LYS A 280 23.24 -2.19 -21.36
CA LYS A 280 23.64 -0.96 -22.02
C LYS A 280 23.68 0.23 -21.05
N GLN A 281 22.61 0.43 -20.27
CA GLN A 281 22.58 1.50 -19.27
C GLN A 281 23.68 1.35 -18.21
N ALA A 282 24.02 0.11 -17.83
CA ALA A 282 25.09 -0.16 -16.88
C ALA A 282 26.47 0.26 -17.44
N LEU A 283 26.71 0.02 -18.73
CA LEU A 283 27.92 0.48 -19.42
C LEU A 283 27.94 2.01 -19.52
N ASP A 284 26.86 2.62 -19.98
CA ASP A 284 26.75 4.09 -20.14
C ASP A 284 26.88 4.85 -18.80
N ALA A 285 26.58 4.19 -17.67
CA ALA A 285 26.67 4.76 -16.33
C ALA A 285 28.00 4.46 -15.60
N ASP A 286 28.96 3.79 -16.24
CA ASP A 286 30.17 3.26 -15.61
C ASP A 286 29.86 2.44 -14.34
N LEU A 287 28.81 1.60 -14.39
CA LEU A 287 28.37 0.82 -13.24
C LEU A 287 29.36 -0.31 -12.91
N ILE A 288 29.98 -0.91 -13.92
CA ILE A 288 30.88 -2.07 -13.75
C ILE A 288 32.12 -1.70 -12.91
N PRO A 289 32.88 -0.62 -13.21
CA PRO A 289 33.99 -0.20 -12.34
C PRO A 289 33.55 0.10 -10.90
N TYR A 290 32.34 0.67 -10.72
CA TYR A 290 31.80 0.94 -9.40
C TYR A 290 31.50 -0.36 -8.63
N LEU A 291 30.84 -1.34 -9.26
CA LEU A 291 30.59 -2.65 -8.67
C LEU A 291 31.88 -3.37 -8.26
N LEU A 292 32.94 -3.28 -9.08
CA LEU A 292 34.26 -3.81 -8.73
C LEU A 292 34.86 -3.10 -7.50
N SER A 293 34.72 -1.77 -7.41
CA SER A 293 35.16 -1.02 -6.22
C SER A 293 34.39 -1.37 -4.94
N LEU A 294 33.15 -1.88 -5.06
CA LEU A 294 32.38 -2.39 -3.93
C LEU A 294 32.94 -3.74 -3.43
N LEU A 295 33.38 -4.60 -4.34
CA LEU A 295 34.01 -5.89 -4.01
C LEU A 295 35.37 -5.70 -3.31
N ASP A 296 36.11 -4.66 -3.68
CA ASP A 296 37.47 -4.37 -3.21
C ASP A 296 37.57 -3.85 -1.77
N GLY A 297 36.49 -3.31 -1.18
CA GLY A 297 36.55 -2.89 0.22
C GLY A 297 35.40 -2.08 0.77
N ARG A 298 34.59 -1.41 -0.07
CA ARG A 298 33.52 -0.52 0.43
C ARG A 298 32.37 -1.22 1.19
N LEU A 299 32.29 -2.54 1.09
CA LEU A 299 31.33 -3.36 1.83
C LEU A 299 31.89 -3.88 3.17
N GLN A 300 33.17 -3.63 3.50
CA GLN A 300 33.76 -4.11 4.75
C GLN A 300 33.13 -3.38 5.95
N GLY A 301 32.47 -4.14 6.84
CA GLY A 301 31.78 -3.61 8.03
C GLY A 301 30.26 -3.64 7.98
N SER A 302 29.63 -4.08 6.87
CA SER A 302 28.17 -4.24 6.81
C SER A 302 27.73 -5.66 7.20
N GLU A 303 26.66 -5.79 8.01
CA GLU A 303 26.09 -7.09 8.44
C GLU A 303 25.76 -8.05 7.27
N HIS A 304 25.50 -7.51 6.08
CA HIS A 304 25.14 -8.28 4.89
C HIS A 304 26.21 -8.24 3.79
N ALA A 305 27.45 -7.86 4.12
CA ALA A 305 28.53 -7.69 3.15
C ALA A 305 28.77 -8.92 2.26
N ALA A 306 28.75 -10.13 2.82
CA ALA A 306 28.96 -11.37 2.06
C ALA A 306 27.85 -11.61 1.03
N ARG A 307 26.58 -11.42 1.42
CA ARG A 307 25.42 -11.53 0.53
C ARG A 307 25.48 -10.48 -0.58
N SER A 308 25.79 -9.22 -0.23
CA SER A 308 25.93 -8.14 -1.21
C SER A 308 27.04 -8.43 -2.21
N LYS A 309 28.20 -8.94 -1.77
CA LYS A 309 29.29 -9.37 -2.68
C LYS A 309 28.83 -10.49 -3.62
N ALA A 310 28.16 -11.52 -3.09
CA ALA A 310 27.62 -12.61 -3.90
C ALA A 310 26.62 -12.13 -4.98
N LEU A 311 25.73 -11.19 -4.61
CA LEU A 311 24.74 -10.61 -5.53
C LEU A 311 25.41 -9.74 -6.60
N VAL A 312 26.45 -8.97 -6.24
CA VAL A 312 27.25 -8.21 -7.21
C VAL A 312 27.96 -9.15 -8.18
N VAL A 313 28.61 -10.21 -7.71
CA VAL A 313 29.25 -11.21 -8.59
C VAL A 313 28.23 -11.87 -9.50
N LYS A 314 27.04 -12.22 -8.98
CA LYS A 314 25.96 -12.80 -9.77
C LYS A 314 25.44 -11.83 -10.84
N ALA A 315 25.29 -10.55 -10.52
CA ALA A 315 24.92 -9.51 -11.47
C ALA A 315 25.98 -9.37 -12.58
N LEU A 316 27.26 -9.32 -12.23
CA LEU A 316 28.38 -9.25 -13.18
C LEU A 316 28.40 -10.46 -14.14
N LYS A 317 28.28 -11.68 -13.60
CA LYS A 317 28.20 -12.92 -14.41
C LYS A 317 26.98 -12.90 -15.35
N SER A 318 25.83 -12.45 -14.85
CA SER A 318 24.61 -12.34 -15.66
C SER A 318 24.74 -11.32 -16.79
N MET A 319 25.46 -10.21 -16.56
CA MET A 319 25.78 -9.23 -17.60
C MET A 319 26.73 -9.78 -18.66
N CYS A 320 27.72 -10.60 -18.29
CA CYS A 320 28.60 -11.29 -19.26
C CYS A 320 27.86 -12.25 -20.17
N GLN A 321 26.80 -12.89 -19.68
CA GLN A 321 25.97 -13.82 -20.45
C GLN A 321 25.06 -13.13 -21.47
N ASN A 322 24.98 -11.78 -21.45
CA ASN A 322 24.17 -11.04 -22.39
C ASN A 322 24.75 -11.10 -23.82
N GLN A 323 23.91 -11.41 -24.80
CA GLN A 323 24.34 -11.64 -26.18
C GLN A 323 24.83 -10.37 -26.90
N ALA A 324 24.27 -9.19 -26.59
CA ALA A 324 24.58 -7.94 -27.30
C ALA A 324 25.80 -7.21 -26.70
N HIS A 325 25.90 -7.18 -25.38
CA HIS A 325 26.89 -6.35 -24.67
C HIS A 325 27.85 -7.17 -23.79
N GLY A 326 27.69 -8.48 -23.69
CA GLY A 326 28.50 -9.34 -22.81
C GLY A 326 29.99 -9.27 -23.09
N VAL A 327 30.42 -9.15 -24.35
CA VAL A 327 31.84 -9.04 -24.72
C VAL A 327 32.47 -7.77 -24.16
N ALA A 328 31.78 -6.63 -24.26
CA ALA A 328 32.25 -5.36 -23.71
C ALA A 328 32.37 -5.43 -22.18
N VAL A 329 31.37 -6.04 -21.52
CA VAL A 329 31.39 -6.26 -20.06
C VAL A 329 32.57 -7.15 -19.66
N SER A 330 32.78 -8.27 -20.34
CA SER A 330 33.90 -9.18 -20.07
C SER A 330 35.26 -8.51 -20.25
N SER A 331 35.44 -7.70 -21.30
CA SER A 331 36.69 -6.97 -21.52
C SER A 331 37.01 -5.97 -20.41
N LEU A 332 36.00 -5.36 -19.81
CA LEU A 332 36.16 -4.44 -18.66
C LEU A 332 36.45 -5.20 -17.37
N LEU A 333 35.89 -6.40 -17.21
CA LEU A 333 36.12 -7.24 -16.05
C LEU A 333 37.52 -7.88 -16.07
N GLU A 334 38.00 -8.31 -17.23
CA GLU A 334 39.35 -8.87 -17.40
C GLU A 334 40.46 -7.87 -17.09
N GLN A 335 40.20 -6.56 -17.26
CA GLN A 335 41.13 -5.50 -16.87
C GLN A 335 41.27 -5.35 -15.34
N SER A 336 40.35 -5.91 -14.56
CA SER A 336 40.33 -5.75 -13.10
C SER A 336 40.98 -6.94 -12.39
N PRO A 337 42.02 -6.73 -11.56
CA PRO A 337 42.64 -7.81 -10.80
C PRO A 337 41.69 -8.39 -9.74
N VAL A 338 40.74 -7.58 -9.26
CA VAL A 338 39.75 -7.99 -8.26
C VAL A 338 38.83 -9.07 -8.83
N TRP A 339 38.43 -8.96 -10.10
CA TRP A 339 37.52 -9.91 -10.73
C TRP A 339 38.10 -11.32 -10.82
N ALA A 340 39.41 -11.46 -11.05
CA ALA A 340 40.09 -12.76 -11.12
C ALA A 340 39.82 -13.61 -9.88
N SER A 341 39.86 -13.01 -8.68
CA SER A 341 39.61 -13.70 -7.41
C SER A 341 38.15 -14.14 -7.21
N TYR A 342 37.18 -13.50 -7.86
CA TYR A 342 35.75 -13.77 -7.70
C TYR A 342 35.11 -14.54 -8.87
N SER A 343 35.76 -14.58 -10.03
CA SER A 343 35.21 -15.16 -11.26
C SER A 343 34.94 -16.67 -11.14
N GLU A 344 35.85 -17.43 -10.54
CA GLU A 344 35.79 -18.90 -10.47
C GLU A 344 34.98 -19.43 -9.27
N GLN A 345 34.68 -18.59 -8.28
CA GLN A 345 34.00 -19.02 -7.06
C GLN A 345 32.47 -19.13 -7.24
N LYS A 346 31.87 -20.21 -6.68
CA LYS A 346 30.41 -20.38 -6.57
C LYS A 346 29.91 -19.66 -5.32
N HIS A 347 29.10 -18.63 -5.53
CA HIS A 347 28.62 -17.75 -4.44
C HIS A 347 27.18 -18.01 -4.01
N ASP A 348 26.52 -19.03 -4.57
CA ASP A 348 25.09 -19.32 -4.31
C ASP A 348 24.82 -19.68 -2.83
N LEU A 349 25.81 -20.21 -2.12
CA LEU A 349 25.75 -20.52 -0.69
C LEU A 349 25.46 -19.30 0.20
N PHE A 350 25.75 -18.08 -0.28
CA PHE A 350 25.51 -16.85 0.47
C PHE A 350 24.15 -16.17 0.15
N ILE A 351 23.35 -16.76 -0.74
CA ILE A 351 22.07 -16.18 -1.22
C ILE A 351 20.85 -16.81 -0.53
N THR A 352 20.97 -18.00 0.08
CA THR A 352 19.84 -18.69 0.71
C THR A 352 19.51 -18.13 2.08
N ASN A 353 18.49 -17.27 2.13
CA ASN A 353 17.65 -17.08 3.32
C ASN A 353 16.20 -17.02 2.83
N THR A 354 15.64 -18.17 2.47
CA THR A 354 14.20 -18.32 2.26
C THR A 354 13.60 -18.65 3.62
N PRO A 355 12.83 -17.76 4.29
CA PRO A 355 11.99 -18.21 5.38
C PRO A 355 10.92 -19.12 4.77
N THR A 356 11.02 -20.42 5.06
CA THR A 356 10.01 -21.42 4.76
C THR A 356 8.74 -21.06 5.56
N GLN A 357 7.89 -20.19 5.03
CA GLN A 357 6.52 -20.06 5.52
C GLN A 357 5.71 -21.23 4.94
N GLY A 358 5.45 -22.23 5.79
CA GLY A 358 4.57 -23.35 5.49
C GLY A 358 3.16 -22.85 5.18
N TYR A 359 2.82 -22.81 3.90
CA TYR A 359 1.45 -22.66 3.42
C TYR A 359 0.70 -23.98 3.63
N LEU A 360 0.07 -24.13 4.79
CA LEU A 360 -1.06 -25.01 4.97
C LEU A 360 -2.23 -24.16 5.48
N GLN A 361 -3.08 -23.71 4.56
CA GLN A 361 -4.54 -23.65 4.74
C GLN A 361 -5.19 -23.10 3.46
N GLY A 362 -5.82 -24.00 2.70
CA GLY A 362 -6.81 -23.64 1.71
C GLY A 362 -8.18 -23.53 2.39
N VAL A 363 -8.76 -22.33 2.39
CA VAL A 363 -10.19 -22.10 2.60
C VAL A 363 -10.61 -20.96 1.65
N PRO A 364 -11.76 -21.02 0.95
CA PRO A 364 -12.12 -20.03 -0.06
C PRO A 364 -12.32 -18.63 0.53
N ALA A 365 -11.92 -17.62 -0.26
CA ALA A 365 -12.03 -16.22 0.07
C ALA A 365 -13.49 -15.75 0.13
N THR A 366 -13.96 -15.39 1.32
CA THR A 366 -15.17 -14.59 1.54
C THR A 366 -14.79 -13.34 2.33
N ALA A 367 -15.28 -12.18 1.89
CA ALA A 367 -14.93 -10.88 2.44
C ALA A 367 -15.12 -10.81 3.97
N GLY A 368 -14.10 -10.34 4.67
CA GLY A 368 -13.91 -10.44 6.13
C GLY A 368 -14.82 -9.58 7.01
N TYR A 369 -16.07 -9.38 6.61
CA TYR A 369 -17.03 -8.57 7.35
C TYR A 369 -18.04 -9.38 8.17
N LEU A 370 -18.11 -10.70 8.00
CA LEU A 370 -19.21 -11.53 8.50
C LEU A 370 -18.81 -12.75 9.37
N THR A 371 -17.55 -12.89 9.80
CA THR A 371 -17.11 -14.11 10.52
C THR A 371 -16.61 -13.91 11.95
N GLN A 372 -16.72 -12.72 12.55
CA GLN A 372 -16.38 -12.57 13.98
C GLN A 372 -17.56 -12.95 14.88
N GLY A 373 -17.84 -14.25 14.95
CA GLY A 373 -18.51 -14.87 16.09
C GLY A 373 -17.45 -15.36 17.08
N SER A 374 -17.61 -15.01 18.35
CA SER A 374 -16.73 -15.33 19.48
C SER A 374 -16.24 -16.78 19.52
N SER A 375 -14.99 -17.02 19.14
CA SER A 375 -14.31 -18.31 19.35
C SER A 375 -13.66 -18.33 20.73
N GLN A 376 -14.15 -19.20 21.62
CA GLN A 376 -13.48 -19.50 22.88
C GLN A 376 -12.10 -20.15 22.62
N PRO A 377 -11.08 -19.88 23.47
CA PRO A 377 -9.78 -20.49 23.32
C PRO A 377 -9.84 -22.00 23.63
N LEU A 378 -9.36 -22.82 22.68
CA LEU A 378 -9.15 -24.25 22.86
C LEU A 378 -8.13 -24.52 23.98
N PRO A 379 -8.35 -25.53 24.85
CA PRO A 379 -7.44 -25.85 25.93
C PRO A 379 -6.12 -26.44 25.40
N THR A 380 -5.01 -25.83 25.80
CA THR A 380 -3.64 -26.26 25.51
C THR A 380 -3.17 -27.34 26.48
N SER A 381 -3.69 -28.56 26.36
CA SER A 381 -3.08 -29.73 27.02
C SER A 381 -3.38 -30.99 26.20
N PRO A 382 -2.36 -31.84 25.94
CA PRO A 382 -2.59 -33.12 25.27
C PRO A 382 -3.39 -34.07 26.19
N PRO A 383 -4.25 -34.95 25.63
CA PRO A 383 -5.03 -35.90 26.42
C PRO A 383 -4.12 -36.94 27.10
N PRO A 384 -4.48 -37.39 28.32
CA PRO A 384 -3.69 -38.37 29.06
C PRO A 384 -3.73 -39.74 28.37
N ILE A 385 -2.57 -40.41 28.36
CA ILE A 385 -2.42 -41.79 27.87
C ILE A 385 -2.98 -42.72 28.95
N ASP A 386 -4.05 -43.45 28.65
CA ASP A 386 -4.50 -44.56 29.48
C ASP A 386 -3.39 -45.62 29.53
N LYS A 387 -2.98 -45.97 30.75
CA LYS A 387 -2.17 -47.17 30.99
C LYS A 387 -3.13 -48.36 31.05
N ASP A 388 -3.01 -49.27 30.10
CA ASP A 388 -3.55 -50.62 30.23
C ASP A 388 -2.83 -51.32 31.39
N ASP A 389 -3.50 -51.42 32.54
CA ASP A 389 -3.10 -52.32 33.62
C ASP A 389 -3.66 -53.73 33.32
N SER A 390 -2.77 -54.71 33.46
CA SER A 390 -3.06 -56.16 33.42
C SER A 390 -3.73 -56.65 34.70
#